data_AF-A0A0E2D0G6-F1
#
_entry.id   AF-A0A0E2D0G6-F1
#
_cell.length_a   1.000
_cell.length_b   1.000
_cell.length_c   1.000
_cell.angle_alpha   90.00
_cell.angle_beta   90.00
_cell.angle_gamma   90.00
#
_symmetry.space_group_name_H-M   'P 1'
#
loop_
_entity.id
_entity.type
_entity.pdbx_description
1 polymer ?
#
loop_
_entity_poly.entity_id
_entity_poly.type
_entity_poly.pdbx_seq_one_letter_code
_entity_poly.pdbx_strand_id
1 'polypeptide(L)'
;MIHDLSVQEFVQLIKKREKKFTGVSVEDFNFTLRNYDLEGVEFEDCFININLEKCNLKNAKFIFCNLKTISVRDCSIENCYISDAISNQL
;
A
#
# COMPACT_ATOMS: atom_id res chain seq x y z
N MET A 1 7.23 14.16 7.28
CA MET A 1 6.80 14.94 6.09
C MET A 1 6.44 13.91 5.05
N ILE A 2 5.22 13.94 4.53
CA ILE A 2 4.83 12.98 3.49
C ILE A 2 5.47 13.45 2.17
N HIS A 3 6.09 12.53 1.46
CA HIS A 3 6.72 12.76 0.16
C HIS A 3 5.98 12.00 -0.93
N ASP A 4 5.70 12.65 -2.05
CA ASP A 4 5.08 11.98 -3.20
C ASP A 4 6.07 11.00 -3.83
N LEU A 5 5.64 9.74 -3.96
CA LEU A 5 6.38 8.67 -4.61
C LEU A 5 5.62 8.26 -5.86
N SER A 6 6.23 8.45 -7.03
CA SER A 6 5.57 8.07 -8.28
C SER A 6 5.30 6.56 -8.31
N VAL A 7 4.21 6.16 -8.94
CA VAL A 7 3.88 4.73 -9.11
C VAL A 7 5.01 3.97 -9.80
N GLN A 8 5.67 4.59 -10.78
CA GLN A 8 6.80 3.99 -11.48
C GLN A 8 7.95 3.71 -10.51
N GLU A 9 8.32 4.66 -9.66
CA GLU A 9 9.35 4.46 -8.64
C GLU A 9 8.92 3.42 -7.60
N PHE A 10 7.68 3.47 -7.12
CA PHE A 10 7.13 2.48 -6.21
C PHE A 10 7.26 1.07 -6.76
N VAL A 11 6.86 0.85 -8.02
CA VAL A 11 7.01 -0.45 -8.70
C VAL A 11 8.47 -0.87 -8.81
N GLN A 12 9.40 0.06 -9.08
CA GLN A 12 10.83 -0.26 -9.11
C GLN A 12 11.37 -0.67 -7.74
N LEU A 13 10.91 -0.02 -6.67
CA LEU A 13 11.30 -0.36 -5.29
C LEU A 13 10.78 -1.75 -4.90
N ILE A 14 9.52 -2.06 -5.18
CA ILE A 14 8.96 -3.40 -4.95
C ILE A 14 9.72 -4.47 -5.76
N LYS A 15 10.07 -4.19 -7.02
CA LYS A 15 10.90 -5.11 -7.84
C LYS A 15 12.30 -5.34 -7.26
N LYS A 16 12.85 -4.33 -6.58
CA LYS A 16 14.10 -4.43 -5.82
C LYS A 16 13.93 -5.08 -4.44
N ARG A 17 12.72 -5.57 -4.13
CA ARG A 17 12.35 -6.17 -2.84
C ARG A 17 12.43 -5.19 -1.68
N GLU A 18 12.25 -3.89 -1.94
CA GLU A 18 11.98 -2.95 -0.86
C GLU A 18 10.71 -3.38 -0.14
N LYS A 19 10.78 -3.42 1.20
CA LYS A 19 9.68 -3.85 2.04
C LYS A 19 9.24 -2.77 3.00
N LYS A 20 9.94 -1.65 3.10
CA LYS A 20 9.61 -0.58 4.04
C LYS A 20 9.39 0.74 3.32
N PHE A 21 8.24 1.33 3.59
CA PHE A 21 7.84 2.62 3.08
C PHE A 21 7.35 3.46 4.26
N THR A 22 7.97 4.61 4.47
CA THR A 22 7.65 5.50 5.59
C THR A 22 7.42 6.91 5.07
N GLY A 23 6.30 7.53 5.42
CA GLY A 23 6.03 8.92 5.06
C GLY A 23 5.93 9.15 3.55
N VAL A 24 5.37 8.20 2.79
CA VAL A 24 5.19 8.34 1.34
C VAL A 24 3.73 8.39 0.92
N SER A 25 3.45 9.17 -0.11
CA SER A 25 2.15 9.20 -0.81
C SER A 25 2.28 8.47 -2.14
N VAL A 26 1.43 7.46 -2.38
CA VAL A 26 1.33 6.73 -3.64
C VAL A 26 -0.13 6.78 -4.09
N GLU A 27 -0.42 7.57 -5.11
CA GLU A 27 -1.77 7.79 -5.63
C GLU A 27 -1.79 7.73 -7.16
N ASP A 28 -2.65 6.86 -7.70
CA ASP A 28 -2.98 6.84 -9.13
C ASP A 28 -4.30 6.09 -9.35
N PHE A 29 -5.32 6.83 -9.78
CA PHE A 29 -6.67 6.30 -10.03
C PHE A 29 -6.78 5.45 -11.30
N ASN A 30 -5.82 5.57 -12.21
CA ASN A 30 -5.81 4.85 -13.49
C ASN A 30 -4.86 3.63 -13.47
N PHE A 31 -4.05 3.49 -12.43
CA PHE A 31 -3.09 2.42 -12.30
C PHE A 31 -3.53 1.36 -11.28
N THR A 32 -3.16 0.11 -11.55
CA THR A 32 -3.41 -1.01 -10.65
C THR A 32 -2.15 -1.82 -10.43
N LEU A 33 -1.93 -2.22 -9.18
CA LEU A 33 -0.96 -3.23 -8.80
C LEU A 33 -1.57 -4.64 -8.83
N ARG A 34 -2.62 -4.88 -9.65
CA ARG A 34 -3.32 -6.15 -9.63
C ARG A 34 -2.35 -7.33 -9.78
N ASN A 35 -2.50 -8.33 -8.90
CA ASN A 35 -1.66 -9.53 -8.82
C ASN A 35 -0.18 -9.29 -8.39
N TYR A 36 0.16 -8.14 -7.81
CA TYR A 36 1.52 -7.94 -7.28
C TYR A 36 1.76 -8.71 -5.98
N ASP A 37 3.01 -9.11 -5.77
CA ASP A 37 3.48 -9.67 -4.51
C ASP A 37 3.95 -8.57 -3.56
N LEU A 38 3.13 -8.30 -2.55
CA LEU A 38 3.38 -7.33 -1.49
C LEU A 38 3.53 -8.03 -0.13
N GLU A 39 3.90 -9.31 -0.13
CA GLU A 39 4.09 -10.07 1.12
C GLU A 39 5.15 -9.43 2.01
N GLY A 40 4.80 -9.22 3.28
CA GLY A 40 5.67 -8.63 4.29
C GLY A 40 6.03 -7.16 4.07
N VAL A 41 5.36 -6.45 3.15
CA VAL A 41 5.55 -5.00 2.99
C VAL A 41 4.97 -4.27 4.21
N GLU A 42 5.71 -3.27 4.69
CA GLU A 42 5.37 -2.40 5.81
C GLU A 42 5.26 -0.96 5.30
N PHE A 43 4.06 -0.40 5.45
CA PHE A 43 3.76 1.01 5.25
C PHE A 43 3.54 1.67 6.61
N GLU A 44 4.24 2.77 6.86
CA GLU A 44 4.14 3.56 8.09
C GLU A 44 3.95 5.04 7.75
N ASP A 45 2.89 5.68 8.28
CA ASP A 45 2.59 7.09 8.01
C ASP A 45 2.45 7.40 6.49
N CYS A 46 1.85 6.46 5.75
CA CYS A 46 1.70 6.55 4.29
C CYS A 46 0.29 6.95 3.85
N PHE A 47 0.19 7.58 2.67
CA PHE A 47 -1.07 7.74 1.94
C PHE A 47 -1.07 6.79 0.74
N ILE A 48 -1.95 5.79 0.72
CA ILE A 48 -1.98 4.77 -0.33
C ILE A 48 -3.36 4.77 -1.00
N ASN A 49 -3.40 5.28 -2.24
CA ASN A 49 -4.61 5.34 -3.07
C ASN A 49 -4.34 4.72 -4.44
N ILE A 50 -4.29 3.38 -4.46
CA ILE A 50 -4.07 2.57 -5.66
C ILE A 50 -4.90 1.28 -5.56
N ASN A 51 -5.26 0.69 -6.71
CA ASN A 51 -5.99 -0.57 -6.72
C ASN A 51 -5.04 -1.76 -6.44
N LEU A 52 -5.23 -2.43 -5.30
CA LEU A 52 -4.47 -3.61 -4.85
C LEU A 52 -5.18 -4.95 -5.09
N GLU A 53 -6.23 -5.02 -5.92
CA GLU A 53 -6.98 -6.26 -6.15
C GLU A 53 -6.07 -7.45 -6.50
N LYS A 54 -6.39 -8.63 -5.95
CA LYS A 54 -5.64 -9.87 -6.19
C LYS A 54 -4.17 -9.84 -5.75
N CYS A 55 -3.73 -8.84 -4.97
CA CYS A 55 -2.37 -8.81 -4.45
C CYS A 55 -2.15 -9.88 -3.37
N ASN A 56 -0.90 -10.33 -3.23
CA ASN A 56 -0.46 -11.03 -2.05
C ASN A 56 -0.09 -10.00 -0.97
N LEU A 57 -0.88 -9.90 0.09
CA LEU A 57 -0.69 -9.02 1.25
C LEU A 57 -0.42 -9.83 2.53
N LYS A 58 0.03 -11.09 2.40
CA LYS A 58 0.41 -11.90 3.56
C LYS A 58 1.47 -11.18 4.39
N ASN A 59 1.31 -11.18 5.70
CA ASN A 59 2.22 -10.52 6.65
C ASN A 59 2.45 -9.01 6.38
N ALA A 60 1.64 -8.37 5.52
CA ALA A 60 1.78 -6.94 5.24
C ALA A 60 1.32 -6.10 6.44
N LYS A 61 1.87 -4.90 6.57
CA LYS A 61 1.55 -3.98 7.67
C LYS A 61 1.20 -2.60 7.13
N PHE A 62 0.11 -2.04 7.62
CA PHE A 62 -0.33 -0.68 7.34
C PHE A 62 -0.55 0.04 8.67
N ILE A 63 0.41 0.88 9.06
CA ILE A 63 0.47 1.52 10.37
C ILE A 63 0.35 3.03 10.16
N PHE A 64 -0.61 3.69 10.81
CA PHE A 64 -0.90 5.13 10.63
C PHE A 64 -1.15 5.53 9.16
N CYS A 65 -1.63 4.60 8.33
CA CYS A 65 -1.82 4.84 6.90
C CYS A 65 -3.20 5.42 6.59
N ASN A 66 -3.30 6.28 5.58
CA ASN A 66 -4.56 6.66 4.97
C ASN A 66 -4.87 5.74 3.77
N LEU A 67 -5.95 4.97 3.89
CA LEU A 67 -6.34 3.89 2.95
C LEU A 67 -7.75 4.11 2.35
N LYS A 68 -8.28 5.34 2.36
CA LYS A 68 -9.72 5.65 2.10
C LYS A 68 -10.35 5.01 0.86
N THR A 69 -9.56 4.78 -0.18
CA THR A 69 -10.04 4.41 -1.52
C THR A 69 -9.39 3.14 -2.03
N ILE A 70 -8.69 2.41 -1.16
CA ILE A 70 -7.99 1.19 -1.55
C ILE A 70 -8.99 0.07 -1.87
N SER A 71 -8.79 -0.61 -3.00
CA SER A 71 -9.49 -1.87 -3.29
C SER A 71 -8.56 -3.04 -2.95
N VAL A 72 -9.00 -3.90 -2.03
CA VAL A 72 -8.30 -5.13 -1.61
C VAL A 72 -9.12 -6.39 -1.91
N ARG A 73 -9.97 -6.36 -2.95
CA ARG A 73 -10.76 -7.55 -3.34
C ARG A 73 -9.84 -8.66 -3.83
N ASP A 74 -10.20 -9.90 -3.49
CA ASP A 74 -9.46 -11.12 -3.87
C ASP A 74 -7.99 -11.15 -3.41
N CYS A 75 -7.60 -10.32 -2.44
CA CYS A 75 -6.24 -10.35 -1.89
C CYS A 75 -6.03 -11.54 -0.93
N SER A 76 -4.79 -12.04 -0.88
CA SER A 76 -4.33 -12.90 0.21
C SER A 76 -3.91 -12.03 1.38
N ILE A 77 -4.54 -12.14 2.56
CA ILE A 77 -4.37 -11.21 3.70
C ILE A 77 -3.99 -11.91 5.01
N GLU A 78 -3.47 -13.14 4.95
CA GLU A 78 -3.08 -13.88 6.14
C GLU A 78 -2.01 -13.13 6.93
N ASN A 79 -2.23 -12.93 8.23
CA ASN A 79 -1.39 -12.12 9.12
C ASN A 79 -1.19 -10.66 8.66
N CYS A 80 -2.06 -10.13 7.78
CA CYS A 80 -2.06 -8.71 7.46
C CYS A 80 -2.48 -7.89 8.69
N TYR A 81 -1.72 -6.85 8.99
CA TYR A 81 -1.93 -5.99 10.14
C TYR A 81 -2.26 -4.58 9.68
N ILE A 82 -3.38 -4.04 10.16
CA ILE A 82 -3.81 -2.67 9.91
C ILE A 82 -4.07 -2.02 11.27
N SER A 83 -3.32 -0.98 11.61
CA SER A 83 -3.50 -0.22 12.85
C SER A 83 -3.51 1.28 12.60
N ASP A 84 -4.37 1.98 13.33
CA ASP A 84 -4.47 3.44 13.31
C ASP A 84 -4.65 4.02 11.90
N ALA A 85 -5.30 3.26 11.00
CA ALA A 85 -5.59 3.71 9.66
C ALA A 85 -6.69 4.78 9.69
N ILE A 86 -6.40 5.95 9.12
CA ILE A 86 -7.30 7.10 9.19
C ILE A 86 -8.25 7.09 8.00
N SER A 87 -9.55 6.95 8.26
CA SER A 87 -10.63 7.03 7.25
C SER A 87 -11.47 8.31 7.39
N ASN A 88 -10.86 9.48 7.60
CA ASN A 88 -11.65 10.69 7.91
C ASN A 88 -12.34 11.28 6.68
N GLN A 89 -13.58 10.86 6.38
CA GLN A 89 -14.47 11.59 5.45
C GLN A 89 -14.63 13.04 5.93
N LEU A 90 -14.15 13.99 5.14
CA LEU A 90 -14.63 15.36 5.08
C LEU A 90 -14.91 15.66 3.61
#